data_AF-A0AB34SDM3-F1
#
_entry.id   AF-A0AB34SDM3-F1
#
_cell.length_a   1.000
_cell.length_b   1.000
_cell.length_c   1.000
_cell.angle_alpha   90.00
_cell.angle_beta   90.00
_cell.angle_gamma   90.00
#
_symmetry.space_group_name_H-M   'P 1'
#
loop_
_entity.id
_entity.type
_entity.pdbx_description
1 polymer ?
#
loop_
_entity_poly.entity_id
_entity_poly.type
_entity_poly.pdbx_seq_one_letter_code
_entity_poly.pdbx_strand_id
1 'polypeptide(L)'
;MNEKNNLSKNISCEYYVPLGKAGSLIIQAPVVLSYLKVNIPVYTNINLSKNCLNVKTTKNKIFIKKPLLASDNKLILTGHIEKSLSYKTNSNNTSKFSGTKTLNMDIQIEEHVNITFDQFPVKNEKNTEFYYEKSDEPINCNMEFIELIQDNIQYTDSGYVNKLILSLQFSLTQLQYVFIPEPEGDVQLLKPNSNTPIQTPKTNNFYYNIGFDNSLGLIANRTFIYNSP
;
A
#
# COMPACT_ATOMS: atom_id res chain seq x y z
N MET A 1 57.17 14.23 -12.93
CA MET A 1 56.32 15.15 -12.15
C MET A 1 55.25 15.64 -13.10
N ASN A 2 54.13 14.90 -13.19
CA ASN A 2 53.08 15.17 -14.16
C ASN A 2 52.15 16.23 -13.58
N GLU A 3 52.16 17.40 -14.21
CA GLU A 3 51.18 18.46 -13.99
C GLU A 3 49.79 17.90 -14.29
N LYS A 4 49.06 17.53 -13.23
CA LYS A 4 47.61 17.45 -13.29
C LYS A 4 47.12 18.88 -13.55
N ASN A 5 46.84 19.19 -14.81
CA ASN A 5 46.07 20.37 -15.18
C ASN A 5 44.75 20.34 -14.39
N ASN A 6 44.71 21.12 -13.31
CA ASN A 6 43.51 21.46 -12.59
C ASN A 6 42.62 22.32 -13.50
N LEU A 7 41.95 21.69 -14.46
CA LEU A 7 40.70 22.25 -14.97
C LEU A 7 39.68 22.13 -13.85
N SER A 8 39.66 23.09 -12.91
CA SER A 8 38.43 23.40 -12.20
C SER A 8 37.47 23.96 -13.24
N LYS A 9 36.75 23.06 -13.92
CA LYS A 9 35.59 23.45 -14.72
C LYS A 9 34.69 24.27 -13.81
N ASN A 10 34.53 25.55 -14.10
CA ASN A 10 33.51 26.37 -13.47
C ASN A 10 32.17 25.73 -13.81
N ILE A 11 31.63 24.95 -12.86
CA ILE A 11 30.29 24.38 -12.97
C ILE A 11 29.33 25.56 -12.82
N SER A 12 28.65 25.94 -13.91
CA SER A 12 27.60 26.95 -13.88
C SER A 12 26.26 26.27 -13.56
N CYS A 13 25.55 26.80 -12.56
CA CYS A 13 24.19 26.41 -12.23
C CYS A 13 23.24 27.46 -12.82
N GLU A 14 22.40 27.06 -13.76
CA GLU A 14 21.34 27.91 -14.31
C GLU A 14 20.02 27.55 -13.66
N TYR A 15 19.28 28.56 -13.19
CA TYR A 15 17.95 28.39 -12.62
C TYR A 15 16.90 28.84 -13.61
N TYR A 16 15.92 27.98 -13.86
CA TYR A 16 14.78 28.29 -14.69
C TYR A 16 13.56 28.51 -13.80
N VAL A 17 12.97 29.71 -13.86
CA VAL A 17 11.67 29.98 -13.24
C VAL A 17 10.61 29.50 -14.22
N PRO A 18 9.81 28.48 -13.90
CA PRO A 18 8.75 28.04 -14.79
C PRO A 18 7.72 29.16 -14.92
N LEU A 19 7.54 29.67 -16.15
CA LEU A 19 6.46 30.59 -16.48
C LEU A 19 5.22 29.78 -16.83
N GLY A 20 4.15 29.92 -16.04
CA GLY A 20 2.87 29.29 -16.32
C GLY A 20 2.23 29.83 -17.61
N LYS A 21 1.62 28.97 -18.40
CA LYS A 21 0.72 29.34 -19.50
C LYS A 21 -0.69 28.89 -19.16
N ALA A 22 -1.70 29.62 -19.63
CA ALA A 22 -3.09 29.16 -19.60
C ALA A 22 -3.22 27.88 -20.43
N GLY A 23 -4.01 26.92 -19.97
CA GLY A 23 -4.12 25.59 -20.56
C GLY A 23 -4.32 24.49 -19.51
N SER A 24 -4.50 23.26 -19.99
CA SER A 24 -4.63 22.07 -19.16
C SER A 24 -3.45 21.90 -18.20
N LEU A 25 -3.75 21.45 -16.98
CA LEU A 25 -2.76 21.30 -15.93
C LEU A 25 -2.16 19.90 -16.01
N ILE A 26 -0.83 19.82 -16.05
CA ILE A 26 -0.10 18.58 -15.82
C ILE A 26 0.44 18.66 -14.40
N ILE A 27 0.01 17.74 -13.55
CA ILE A 27 0.51 17.64 -12.17
C ILE A 27 1.31 16.37 -12.02
N GLN A 28 2.26 16.37 -11.10
CA GLN A 28 2.92 15.15 -10.64
C GLN A 28 2.25 14.74 -9.32
N ALA A 29 1.56 13.60 -9.32
CA ALA A 29 0.78 13.14 -8.18
C ALA A 29 0.95 11.64 -7.94
N PRO A 30 0.87 11.18 -6.68
CA PRO A 30 0.83 9.75 -6.39
C PRO A 30 -0.48 9.16 -6.89
N VAL A 31 -0.37 8.27 -7.86
CA VAL A 31 -1.49 7.52 -8.43
C VAL A 31 -1.58 6.18 -7.72
N VAL A 32 -2.78 5.81 -7.27
CA VAL A 32 -3.05 4.48 -6.72
C VAL A 32 -3.19 3.50 -7.87
N LEU A 33 -2.29 2.52 -7.93
CA LEU A 33 -2.28 1.49 -8.95
C LEU A 33 -3.18 0.32 -8.61
N SER A 34 -3.29 -0.04 -7.33
CA SER A 34 -4.23 -1.05 -6.84
C SER A 34 -4.33 -1.07 -5.32
N TYR A 35 -5.48 -1.54 -4.81
CA TYR A 35 -5.68 -1.95 -3.43
C TYR A 35 -5.73 -3.48 -3.37
N LEU A 36 -4.89 -4.08 -2.54
CA LEU A 36 -4.72 -5.52 -2.47
C LEU A 36 -5.08 -6.04 -1.09
N LYS A 37 -5.85 -7.13 -1.05
CA LYS A 37 -6.05 -7.95 0.15
C LYS A 37 -5.53 -9.36 -0.11
N VAL A 38 -4.55 -9.78 0.67
CA VAL A 38 -3.89 -11.09 0.54
C VAL A 38 -4.16 -11.90 1.80
N ASN A 39 -4.69 -13.11 1.62
CA ASN A 39 -4.85 -14.08 2.71
C ASN A 39 -3.82 -15.19 2.53
N ILE A 40 -2.90 -15.31 3.48
CA ILE A 40 -1.81 -16.29 3.47
C ILE A 40 -2.17 -17.41 4.45
N PRO A 41 -2.51 -18.62 3.96
CA PRO A 41 -2.68 -19.78 4.82
C PRO A 41 -1.31 -20.35 5.21
N VAL A 42 -1.01 -20.41 6.50
CA VAL A 42 0.26 -20.93 7.03
C VAL A 42 0.00 -22.22 7.81
N TYR A 43 0.75 -23.26 7.48
CA TYR A 43 0.65 -24.59 8.08
C TYR A 43 1.98 -24.97 8.74
N THR A 44 1.96 -25.19 10.06
CA THR A 44 3.19 -25.47 10.81
C THR A 44 3.02 -26.65 11.75
N ASN A 45 3.96 -27.59 11.71
CA ASN A 45 4.06 -28.67 12.69
C ASN A 45 4.57 -28.13 14.02
N ILE A 46 3.90 -28.47 15.11
CA ILE A 46 4.28 -28.07 16.46
C ILE A 46 5.05 -29.24 17.10
N ASN A 47 6.31 -29.00 17.46
CA ASN A 47 7.14 -29.99 18.11
C ASN A 47 6.77 -30.14 19.61
N LEU A 48 5.70 -30.88 19.86
CA LEU A 48 5.24 -31.28 21.19
C LEU A 48 5.24 -32.80 21.31
N SER A 49 5.55 -33.31 22.50
CA SER A 49 5.45 -34.74 22.80
C SER A 49 4.01 -35.24 22.68
N LYS A 50 3.83 -36.53 22.39
CA LYS A 50 2.52 -37.19 22.52
C LYS A 50 2.01 -37.00 23.97
N ASN A 51 0.71 -36.71 24.15
CA ASN A 51 0.02 -36.48 25.44
C ASN A 51 0.12 -35.07 26.07
N CYS A 52 0.18 -34.01 25.26
CA CYS A 52 -0.01 -32.66 25.77
C CYS A 52 -1.49 -32.32 25.95
N LEU A 53 -1.82 -31.62 27.04
CA LEU A 53 -3.18 -31.20 27.36
C LEU A 53 -3.26 -29.69 27.35
N ASN A 54 -4.42 -29.16 26.94
CA ASN A 54 -4.72 -27.73 26.91
C ASN A 54 -3.64 -26.91 26.18
N VAL A 55 -3.23 -27.36 25.00
CA VAL A 55 -2.33 -26.58 24.13
C VAL A 55 -3.08 -25.32 23.69
N LYS A 56 -2.60 -24.15 24.09
CA LYS A 56 -3.23 -22.86 23.80
C LYS A 56 -2.18 -21.83 23.40
N THR A 57 -2.50 -21.03 22.39
CA THR A 57 -1.72 -19.84 22.06
C THR A 57 -1.80 -18.83 23.21
N THR A 58 -0.65 -18.33 23.65
CA THR A 58 -0.56 -17.25 24.65
C THR A 58 -0.17 -15.92 24.02
N LYS A 59 0.63 -15.96 22.95
CA LYS A 59 1.12 -14.76 22.26
C LYS A 59 1.38 -15.05 20.79
N ASN A 60 0.98 -14.11 19.94
CA ASN A 60 1.41 -14.02 18.55
C ASN A 60 2.01 -12.63 18.34
N LYS A 61 3.19 -12.55 17.74
CA LYS A 61 3.69 -11.31 17.15
C LYS A 61 4.02 -11.58 15.69
N ILE A 62 3.66 -10.65 14.82
CA ILE A 62 3.81 -10.82 13.38
C ILE A 62 4.78 -9.74 12.88
N PHE A 63 5.78 -10.16 12.14
CA PHE A 63 6.79 -9.29 11.55
C PHE A 63 6.81 -9.52 10.04
N ILE A 64 6.40 -8.51 9.28
CA ILE A 64 6.43 -8.55 7.82
C ILE A 64 7.43 -7.51 7.34
N LYS A 65 8.34 -7.91 6.46
CA LYS A 65 9.30 -7.00 5.82
C LYS A 65 8.59 -6.16 4.75
N LYS A 66 9.20 -5.04 4.37
CA LYS A 66 8.69 -4.24 3.25
C LYS A 66 8.53 -5.14 2.01
N PRO A 67 7.32 -5.26 1.43
CA PRO A 67 7.10 -6.08 0.24
C PRO A 67 7.98 -5.62 -0.92
N LEU A 68 8.48 -6.58 -1.70
CA LEU A 68 9.26 -6.31 -2.90
C LEU A 68 8.40 -6.63 -4.13
N LEU A 69 8.31 -5.68 -5.06
CA LEU A 69 7.66 -5.91 -6.35
C LEU A 69 8.71 -6.41 -7.35
N ALA A 70 8.55 -7.63 -7.82
CA ALA A 70 9.37 -8.21 -8.88
C ALA A 70 8.92 -7.72 -10.26
N SER A 71 9.80 -7.88 -11.26
CA SER A 71 9.59 -7.42 -12.64
C SER A 71 8.41 -8.08 -13.36
N ASP A 72 7.95 -9.23 -12.86
CA ASP A 72 6.82 -10.01 -13.37
C ASP A 72 5.49 -9.71 -12.66
N ASN A 73 5.35 -8.52 -12.07
CA ASN A 73 4.18 -8.09 -11.30
C ASN A 73 3.87 -8.99 -10.09
N LYS A 74 4.89 -9.66 -9.53
CA LYS A 74 4.75 -10.44 -8.30
C LYS A 74 5.15 -9.63 -7.08
N LEU A 75 4.29 -9.63 -6.07
CA LEU A 75 4.62 -9.17 -4.73
C LEU A 75 5.27 -10.31 -3.96
N ILE A 76 6.51 -10.09 -3.54
CA ILE A 76 7.23 -11.00 -2.66
C ILE A 76 6.99 -10.56 -1.23
N LEU A 77 6.33 -11.42 -0.47
CA LEU A 77 5.99 -11.20 0.93
C LEU A 77 6.87 -12.08 1.80
N THR A 78 7.70 -11.46 2.64
CA THR A 78 8.59 -12.19 3.57
C THR A 78 8.42 -11.69 4.99
N GLY A 79 8.53 -12.60 5.94
CA GLY A 79 8.32 -12.28 7.34
C GLY A 79 8.34 -13.51 8.23
N HIS A 80 7.93 -13.33 9.48
CA HIS A 80 7.77 -14.43 10.42
C HIS A 80 6.74 -14.11 11.50
N ILE A 81 6.25 -15.15 12.16
CA ILE A 81 5.34 -15.07 13.32
C ILE A 81 6.06 -15.68 14.52
N GLU A 82 6.39 -14.84 15.51
CA GLU A 82 6.80 -15.31 16.83
C GLU A 82 5.55 -15.77 17.59
N LYS A 83 5.46 -17.07 17.85
CA LYS A 83 4.33 -17.69 18.53
C LYS A 83 4.76 -18.32 19.84
N SER A 84 4.04 -18.01 20.91
CA SER A 84 4.17 -18.68 22.21
C SER A 84 2.94 -19.51 22.51
N LEU A 85 3.16 -20.75 22.92
CA LEU A 85 2.14 -21.71 23.31
C LEU A 85 2.30 -22.09 24.78
N SER A 86 1.20 -22.26 25.48
CA SER A 86 1.17 -22.91 26.79
C SER A 86 0.56 -24.30 26.67
N TYR A 87 1.10 -25.25 27.43
CA TYR A 87 0.59 -26.62 27.46
C TYR A 87 0.91 -27.28 28.80
N LYS A 88 0.20 -28.38 29.09
CA LYS A 88 0.49 -29.25 30.23
C LYS A 88 0.91 -30.63 29.73
N THR A 89 1.82 -31.28 30.45
CA THR A 89 2.21 -32.67 30.17
C THR A 89 1.66 -33.59 31.25
N ASN A 90 1.19 -34.77 30.86
CA ASN A 90 0.84 -35.80 31.83
C ASN A 90 2.14 -36.43 32.37
N SER A 91 2.29 -36.52 33.69
CA SER A 91 3.41 -37.22 34.30
C SER A 91 3.09 -38.71 34.27
N ASN A 92 3.90 -39.51 33.57
CA ASN A 92 3.62 -40.95 33.39
C ASN A 92 3.64 -41.77 34.70
N ASN A 93 4.03 -41.19 35.85
CA ASN A 93 4.18 -41.94 37.11
C ASN A 93 3.49 -41.32 38.33
N THR A 94 2.74 -40.22 38.19
CA THR A 94 1.94 -39.66 39.30
C THR A 94 0.68 -39.02 38.73
N SER A 95 -0.46 -39.17 39.40
CA SER A 95 -1.73 -38.49 39.10
C SER A 95 -1.69 -36.95 39.21
N LYS A 96 -0.47 -36.38 39.22
CA LYS A 96 -0.21 -34.94 39.30
C LYS A 96 0.14 -34.43 37.91
N PHE A 97 -0.67 -33.51 37.41
CA PHE A 97 -0.33 -32.73 36.22
C PHE A 97 1.00 -32.01 36.45
N SER A 98 1.91 -32.07 35.48
CA SER A 98 3.08 -31.19 35.51
C SER A 98 2.61 -29.73 35.44
N GLY A 99 3.40 -28.80 36.00
CA GLY A 99 3.16 -27.37 35.83
C GLY A 99 3.01 -26.98 34.35
N THR A 100 2.38 -25.82 34.12
CA THR A 100 2.22 -25.24 32.78
C THR A 100 3.60 -24.99 32.17
N LYS A 101 3.83 -25.52 30.97
CA LYS A 101 5.04 -25.30 30.18
C LYS A 101 4.75 -24.33 29.04
N THR A 102 5.81 -23.70 28.54
CA THR A 102 5.75 -22.79 27.40
C THR A 102 6.60 -23.33 26.26
N LEU A 103 6.11 -23.22 25.03
CA LEU A 103 6.87 -23.46 23.80
C LEU A 103 6.86 -22.18 22.98
N ASN A 104 8.03 -21.69 22.60
CA ASN A 104 8.17 -20.60 21.64
C ASN A 104 8.52 -21.18 20.28
N MET A 105 7.92 -20.60 19.25
CA MET A 105 8.09 -21.02 17.87
C MET A 105 8.27 -19.78 17.01
N ASP A 106 9.03 -19.96 15.95
CA ASP A 106 9.20 -18.96 14.91
C ASP A 106 8.71 -19.56 13.58
N ILE A 107 7.67 -18.97 13.02
CA ILE A 107 6.99 -19.47 11.82
C ILE A 107 7.32 -18.54 10.66
N GLN A 108 8.11 -19.02 9.71
CA GLN A 108 8.51 -18.24 8.54
C GLN A 108 7.35 -18.04 7.56
N ILE A 109 7.32 -16.88 6.91
CA ILE A 109 6.40 -16.53 5.83
C ILE A 109 7.25 -16.14 4.61
N GLU A 110 7.05 -16.83 3.50
CA GLU A 110 7.68 -16.55 2.21
C GLU A 110 6.68 -16.85 1.09
N GLU A 111 6.04 -15.82 0.55
CA GLU A 111 4.91 -15.98 -0.37
C GLU A 111 5.00 -15.14 -1.64
N HIS A 112 4.60 -15.82 -2.72
CA HIS A 112 4.48 -15.43 -4.12
C HIS A 112 3.10 -14.90 -4.54
N VAL A 113 2.83 -13.59 -4.55
CA VAL A 113 1.48 -13.10 -4.94
C VAL A 113 1.50 -12.40 -6.29
N ASN A 114 0.72 -12.88 -7.25
CA ASN A 114 0.51 -12.16 -8.50
C ASN A 114 -0.41 -10.96 -8.29
N ILE A 115 0.00 -9.79 -8.77
CA ILE A 115 -0.78 -8.56 -8.66
C ILE A 115 -1.49 -8.28 -9.98
N THR A 116 -2.75 -7.88 -9.87
CA THR A 116 -3.48 -7.21 -10.96
C THR A 116 -3.53 -5.72 -10.64
N PHE A 117 -3.18 -4.88 -11.60
CA PHE A 117 -3.24 -3.43 -11.44
C PHE A 117 -4.55 -2.88 -11.99
N ASP A 118 -5.19 -1.97 -11.26
CA ASP A 118 -6.36 -1.21 -11.71
C ASP A 118 -5.94 -0.07 -12.63
N GLN A 119 -4.74 0.49 -12.41
CA GLN A 119 -4.11 1.46 -13.29
C GLN A 119 -2.71 0.98 -13.69
N PHE A 120 -2.35 1.17 -14.96
CA PHE A 120 -1.07 0.69 -15.46
C PHE A 120 0.10 1.44 -14.81
N PRO A 121 1.11 0.73 -14.30
CA PRO A 121 2.35 1.37 -13.88
C PRO A 121 3.06 1.97 -15.10
N VAL A 122 3.57 3.18 -14.93
CA VAL A 122 4.41 3.81 -15.94
C VAL A 122 5.81 3.21 -15.82
N LYS A 123 6.28 2.61 -16.92
CA LYS A 123 7.65 2.11 -17.07
C LYS A 123 8.37 3.06 -18.02
N ASN A 124 9.57 3.51 -17.68
CA ASN A 124 10.38 4.28 -18.62
C ASN A 124 10.95 3.31 -19.64
N GLU A 125 10.65 3.55 -20.92
CA GLU A 125 11.35 2.85 -21.99
C GLU A 125 12.82 3.31 -21.98
N LYS A 126 13.74 2.35 -22.06
CA LYS A 126 15.16 2.67 -22.19
C LYS A 126 15.37 3.36 -23.54
N ASN A 127 15.57 4.67 -23.51
CA ASN A 127 15.96 5.40 -24.71
C ASN A 127 17.44 5.13 -24.97
N THR A 128 17.74 4.22 -25.90
CA THR A 128 19.11 3.84 -26.26
C THR A 128 19.86 4.93 -27.04
N GLU A 129 19.19 5.98 -27.50
CA GLU A 129 19.83 7.08 -28.25
C GLU A 129 20.53 8.10 -27.34
N PHE A 130 20.16 8.16 -26.05
CA PHE A 130 20.81 9.02 -25.07
C PHE A 130 21.44 8.18 -23.96
N TYR A 131 22.70 8.44 -23.60
CA TYR A 131 23.38 7.79 -22.46
C TYR A 131 22.81 8.19 -21.08
N TYR A 132 21.63 8.82 -21.04
CA TYR A 132 20.92 9.17 -19.83
C TYR A 132 19.83 8.15 -19.56
N GLU A 133 20.11 7.22 -18.65
CA GLU A 133 19.12 6.23 -18.19
C GLU A 133 18.25 6.88 -17.12
N LYS A 134 17.02 7.27 -17.48
CA LYS A 134 16.03 7.73 -16.52
C LYS A 134 15.56 6.53 -15.70
N SER A 135 15.85 6.50 -14.41
CA SER A 135 15.38 5.43 -13.51
C SER A 135 13.85 5.39 -13.50
N ASP A 136 13.28 4.18 -13.54
CA ASP A 136 11.85 3.98 -13.32
C ASP A 136 11.41 4.60 -12.00
N GLU A 137 10.27 5.31 -12.03
CA GLU A 137 9.63 5.77 -10.80
C GLU A 137 9.20 4.54 -10.00
N PRO A 138 9.67 4.36 -8.76
CA PRO A 138 9.41 3.14 -8.02
C PRO A 138 7.93 3.04 -7.64
N ILE A 139 7.38 1.84 -7.76
CA ILE A 139 6.07 1.52 -7.18
C ILE A 139 6.26 1.37 -5.68
N ASN A 140 5.63 2.25 -4.91
CA ASN A 140 5.62 2.18 -3.47
C ASN A 140 4.47 1.30 -2.98
N CYS A 141 4.80 0.36 -2.09
CA CYS A 141 3.84 -0.54 -1.46
C CYS A 141 3.67 -0.13 0.01
N ASN A 142 2.49 0.38 0.34
CA ASN A 142 2.14 0.76 1.70
C ASN A 142 1.27 -0.33 2.32
N MET A 143 1.68 -0.84 3.49
CA MET A 143 0.86 -1.76 4.27
C MET A 143 -0.14 -0.97 5.10
N GLU A 144 -1.41 -1.22 4.90
CA GLU A 144 -2.50 -0.55 5.61
C GLU A 144 -2.84 -1.30 6.89
N PHE A 145 -2.88 -2.64 6.81
CA PHE A 145 -3.32 -3.47 7.92
C PHE A 145 -2.76 -4.90 7.86
N ILE A 146 -2.66 -5.50 9.04
CA ILE A 146 -2.23 -6.88 9.27
C ILE A 146 -3.10 -7.53 10.35
N GLU A 147 -3.62 -8.71 10.06
CA GLU A 147 -4.49 -9.45 10.99
C GLU A 147 -4.33 -10.95 10.88
N LEU A 148 -4.37 -11.62 12.03
CA LEU A 148 -4.48 -13.06 12.11
C LEU A 148 -5.96 -13.45 12.19
N ILE A 149 -6.56 -13.80 11.05
CA ILE A 149 -7.98 -14.16 10.93
C ILE A 149 -8.26 -15.50 11.58
N GLN A 150 -7.31 -16.45 11.47
CA GLN A 150 -7.47 -17.79 12.00
C GLN A 150 -6.19 -18.27 12.69
N ASP A 151 -6.36 -18.93 13.83
CA ASP A 151 -5.30 -19.58 14.61
C ASP A 151 -5.85 -20.83 15.29
N ASN A 152 -5.75 -21.97 14.62
CA ASN A 152 -6.26 -23.24 15.11
C ASN A 152 -5.12 -24.22 15.34
N ILE A 153 -5.10 -24.84 16.53
CA ILE A 153 -4.18 -25.92 16.87
C ILE A 153 -4.97 -27.21 16.95
N GLN A 154 -4.61 -28.18 16.12
CA GLN A 154 -5.26 -29.48 16.03
C GLN A 154 -4.24 -30.60 16.22
N TYR A 155 -4.66 -31.69 16.85
CA TYR A 155 -3.89 -32.93 16.91
C TYR A 155 -4.26 -33.82 15.72
N THR A 156 -3.24 -34.32 15.03
CA THR A 156 -3.35 -35.20 13.85
C THR A 156 -2.53 -36.46 14.09
N ASP A 157 -2.62 -37.44 13.20
CA ASP A 157 -1.84 -38.68 13.29
C ASP A 157 -0.32 -38.42 13.30
N SER A 158 0.12 -37.35 12.65
CA SER A 158 1.51 -36.87 12.60
C SER A 158 1.91 -35.97 13.79
N GLY A 159 1.00 -35.69 14.74
CA GLY A 159 1.24 -34.80 15.88
C GLY A 159 0.44 -33.51 15.83
N TYR A 160 0.86 -32.51 16.61
CA TYR A 160 0.18 -31.22 16.69
C TYR A 160 0.52 -30.35 15.48
N VAL A 161 -0.49 -29.70 14.90
CA VAL A 161 -0.36 -28.80 13.76
C VAL A 161 -1.07 -27.49 14.07
N ASN A 162 -0.45 -26.36 13.71
CA ASN A 162 -1.08 -25.05 13.71
C ASN A 162 -1.49 -24.68 12.28
N LYS A 163 -2.77 -24.36 12.09
CA LYS A 163 -3.35 -23.78 10.88
C LYS A 163 -3.64 -22.31 11.16
N LEU A 164 -2.94 -21.43 10.46
CA LEU A 164 -3.05 -19.98 10.59
C LEU A 164 -3.55 -19.38 9.27
N ILE A 165 -4.30 -18.29 9.34
CA ILE A 165 -4.58 -17.44 8.16
C ILE A 165 -4.20 -16.02 8.51
N LEU A 166 -3.18 -15.50 7.83
CA LEU A 166 -2.73 -14.12 7.94
C LEU A 166 -3.32 -13.29 6.80
N SER A 167 -4.06 -12.24 7.13
CA SER A 167 -4.58 -11.27 6.17
C SER A 167 -3.75 -10.00 6.18
N LEU A 168 -3.33 -9.58 4.99
CA LEU A 168 -2.55 -8.38 4.75
C LEU A 168 -3.28 -7.49 3.75
N GLN A 169 -3.33 -6.19 4.03
CA GLN A 169 -3.90 -5.20 3.12
C GLN A 169 -2.84 -4.19 2.71
N PHE A 170 -2.79 -3.88 1.41
CA PHE A 170 -1.79 -3.00 0.80
C PHE A 170 -2.44 -2.01 -0.16
N SER A 171 -1.82 -0.84 -0.27
CA SER A 171 -1.99 0.06 -1.42
C SER A 171 -0.69 0.17 -2.20
N LEU A 172 -0.80 0.01 -3.52
CA LEU A 172 0.30 0.24 -4.46
C LEU A 172 0.14 1.61 -5.06
N THR A 173 1.18 2.43 -4.99
CA THR A 173 1.19 3.81 -5.50
C THR A 173 2.41 4.06 -6.34
N GLN A 174 2.29 4.93 -7.34
CA GLN A 174 3.43 5.39 -8.14
C GLN A 174 3.26 6.88 -8.41
N LEU A 175 4.35 7.63 -8.33
CA LEU A 175 4.35 9.03 -8.71
C LEU A 175 4.24 9.13 -10.24
N GLN A 176 3.15 9.70 -10.74
CA GLN A 176 2.90 9.81 -12.19
C GLN A 176 2.53 11.24 -12.56
N TYR A 177 2.75 11.60 -13.83
CA TYR A 177 2.21 12.81 -14.40
C TYR A 177 0.75 12.57 -14.79
N VAL A 178 -0.16 13.33 -14.19
CA VAL A 178 -1.59 13.26 -14.44
C VAL A 178 -2.01 14.50 -15.20
N PHE A 179 -2.70 14.29 -16.32
CA PHE A 179 -3.32 15.35 -17.09
C PHE A 179 -4.69 15.67 -16.50
N ILE A 180 -4.87 16.92 -16.08
CA ILE A 180 -6.15 17.46 -15.65
C ILE A 180 -6.65 18.34 -16.81
N PRO A 181 -7.66 17.89 -17.57
CA PRO A 181 -8.22 18.70 -18.65
C PRO A 181 -8.78 20.00 -18.09
N GLU A 182 -8.76 21.06 -18.90
CA GLU A 182 -9.57 22.23 -18.56
C GLU A 182 -11.03 21.80 -18.52
N PRO A 183 -11.78 22.11 -17.45
CA PRO A 183 -13.19 21.80 -17.40
C PRO A 183 -13.91 22.49 -18.56
N GLU A 184 -14.78 21.75 -19.26
CA GLU A 184 -15.62 22.35 -20.29
C GLU A 184 -16.65 23.28 -19.63
N GLY A 185 -16.52 24.59 -19.88
CA GLY A 185 -17.47 25.62 -19.46
C GLY A 185 -17.01 26.51 -18.31
N ASP A 186 -17.89 27.43 -17.90
CA ASP A 186 -17.57 28.43 -16.90
C ASP A 186 -17.42 27.79 -15.50
N VAL A 187 -16.28 28.01 -14.84
CA VAL A 187 -16.00 27.53 -13.49
C VAL A 187 -16.25 28.65 -12.49
N GLN A 188 -17.08 28.39 -11.47
CA GLN A 188 -17.29 29.32 -10.37
C GLN A 188 -16.58 28.81 -9.10
N LEU A 189 -15.58 29.55 -8.65
CA LEU A 189 -14.89 29.26 -7.39
C LEU A 189 -15.70 29.83 -6.22
N LEU A 190 -16.18 28.96 -5.32
CA LEU A 190 -16.87 29.40 -4.10
C LEU A 190 -15.86 29.98 -3.11
N LYS A 191 -16.13 31.18 -2.57
CA LYS A 191 -15.31 31.77 -1.50
C LYS A 191 -15.64 31.09 -0.16
N PRO A 192 -14.68 31.01 0.79
CA PRO A 192 -14.97 30.56 2.14
C PRO A 192 -16.09 31.42 2.75
N ASN A 193 -17.16 30.77 3.22
CA ASN A 193 -18.33 31.39 3.89
C ASN A 193 -19.21 32.33 3.01
N SER A 194 -19.25 32.18 1.69
CA SER A 194 -20.10 33.04 0.86
C SER A 194 -21.59 32.67 0.90
N ASN A 195 -22.45 33.59 1.32
CA ASN A 195 -23.91 33.51 1.19
C ASN A 195 -24.45 34.22 -0.09
N THR A 196 -23.58 34.56 -1.04
CA THR A 196 -23.97 35.33 -2.23
C THR A 196 -24.73 34.48 -3.26
N PRO A 197 -25.88 34.98 -3.78
CA PRO A 197 -26.57 34.33 -4.89
C PRO A 197 -25.77 34.44 -6.20
N ILE A 198 -25.99 33.44 -7.03
CA ILE A 198 -25.41 33.15 -8.34
C ILE A 198 -25.48 34.36 -9.29
N GLN A 199 -24.37 34.71 -9.95
CA GLN A 199 -24.42 35.48 -11.19
C GLN A 199 -24.56 34.51 -12.36
N THR A 200 -25.51 34.79 -13.25
CA THR A 200 -25.78 34.02 -14.47
C THR A 200 -24.58 34.05 -15.42
N PRO A 201 -23.97 32.88 -15.73
CA PRO A 201 -22.98 32.78 -16.80
C PRO A 201 -23.65 33.02 -18.16
N LYS A 202 -22.91 33.62 -19.10
CA LYS A 202 -23.47 34.12 -20.36
C LYS A 202 -23.36 33.18 -21.55
N THR A 203 -22.88 31.93 -21.41
CA THR A 203 -22.68 31.08 -22.61
C THR A 203 -22.98 29.58 -22.50
N ASN A 204 -22.97 28.95 -21.32
CA ASN A 204 -23.20 27.49 -21.19
C ASN A 204 -24.37 27.13 -20.26
N ASN A 205 -25.16 26.11 -20.61
CA ASN A 205 -26.32 25.61 -19.85
C ASN A 205 -25.97 24.90 -18.53
N PHE A 206 -24.70 24.89 -18.12
CA PHE A 206 -24.24 24.30 -16.89
C PHE A 206 -22.93 24.96 -16.43
N TYR A 207 -22.64 24.86 -15.14
CA TYR A 207 -21.38 25.30 -14.53
C TYR A 207 -20.89 24.26 -13.51
N TYR A 208 -19.60 24.26 -13.23
CA TYR A 208 -19.01 23.41 -12.19
C TYR A 208 -18.84 24.22 -10.89
N ASN A 209 -19.43 23.71 -9.80
CA ASN A 209 -19.19 24.19 -8.45
C ASN A 209 -17.98 23.45 -7.87
N ILE A 210 -16.87 24.16 -7.71
CA ILE A 210 -15.63 23.61 -7.15
C ILE A 210 -15.32 24.33 -5.85
N GLY A 211 -15.14 23.56 -4.77
CA GLY A 211 -14.88 24.12 -3.45
C GLY A 211 -14.83 23.06 -2.35
N PHE A 212 -14.77 23.53 -1.11
CA PHE A 212 -14.83 22.68 0.07
C PHE A 212 -16.19 22.86 0.76
N ASP A 213 -16.94 21.78 0.86
CA ASP A 213 -18.17 21.68 1.63
C ASP A 213 -17.86 21.03 2.99
N ASN A 214 -18.38 21.59 4.08
CA ASN A 214 -18.06 21.11 5.43
C ASN A 214 -18.59 19.69 5.74
N SER A 215 -19.56 19.19 4.96
CA SER A 215 -20.16 17.86 5.14
C SER A 215 -19.65 16.83 4.13
N LEU A 216 -19.32 17.26 2.91
CA LEU A 216 -18.92 16.39 1.80
C LEU A 216 -17.42 16.47 1.48
N GLY A 217 -16.69 17.40 2.08
CA GLY A 217 -15.28 17.65 1.79
C GLY A 217 -15.09 18.37 0.45
N LEU A 218 -14.06 17.99 -0.30
CA LEU A 218 -13.76 18.62 -1.59
C LEU A 218 -14.81 18.19 -2.63
N ILE A 219 -15.53 19.16 -3.21
CA ILE A 219 -16.60 18.92 -4.18
C ILE A 219 -16.26 19.54 -5.54
N ALA A 220 -16.70 18.88 -6.61
CA ALA A 220 -16.62 19.33 -7.99
C ALA A 220 -17.89 18.90 -8.73
N ASN A 221 -19.00 19.59 -8.48
CA ASN A 221 -20.33 19.19 -8.94
C ASN A 221 -20.78 19.98 -10.17
N ARG A 222 -21.29 19.27 -11.18
CA ARG A 222 -21.92 19.87 -12.36
C ARG A 222 -23.35 20.31 -12.02
N THR A 223 -23.66 21.58 -12.22
CA THR A 223 -25.00 22.15 -11.98
C THR A 223 -25.58 22.66 -13.29
N PHE A 224 -26.77 22.20 -13.65
CA PHE A 224 -27.49 22.66 -14.83
C PHE A 224 -28.25 23.95 -14.55
N ILE A 225 -28.18 24.90 -15.47
CA ILE A 225 -28.96 26.13 -15.43
C ILE A 225 -30.34 25.79 -16.02
N TYR A 226 -31.32 25.62 -15.15
CA TYR A 226 -32.71 25.56 -15.59
C TYR A 226 -33.19 26.98 -15.87
N ASN A 227 -33.36 27.32 -17.15
CA ASN A 227 -34.15 28.49 -17.51
C ASN A 227 -35.61 28.15 -17.17
N SER A 228 -36.15 28.75 -16.11
CA SER A 228 -37.60 28.73 -15.88
C SER A 228 -38.32 29.34 -17.09
N PRO A 229 -39.45 28.76 -17.55
CA PRO A 229 -40.24 29.30 -18.64
C PRO A 229 -40.80 30.70 -18.33
#